data_AF-A0A6N6KYW1-F1
#
_entry.id   AF-A0A6N6KYW1-F1
#
_cell.length_a   1.000
_cell.length_b   1.000
_cell.length_c   1.000
_cell.angle_alpha   90.00
_cell.angle_beta   90.00
_cell.angle_gamma   90.00
#
_symmetry.space_group_name_H-M   'P 1'
#
loop_
_entity.id
_entity.type
_entity.pdbx_description
1 polymer ?
#
loop_
_entity_poly.entity_id
_entity_poly.type
_entity_poly.pdbx_seq_one_letter_code
_entity_poly.pdbx_strand_id
1 'polypeptide(L)'
;MHDPMTLIYEVPGLFMLWHVDPEVRGDDDSCGWFTPNLTDEEIKLAKNLVHNPDDNVQHWFGGKQSIYDLERFVYLMFGNLKRLHRPWWRHPRWHIHHWKLTIIPLRDFKRWAFTRCAACGKRMPFGYAPVSGQWNSKGPRWFKSEERKYHHECYGVDGPKETREESA
;
A
#
# COMPACT_ATOMS: atom_id res chain seq x y z
N MET A 1 6.71 5.03 -5.84
CA MET A 1 5.28 4.70 -5.67
C MET A 1 5.23 3.64 -4.60
N HIS A 2 4.74 4.01 -3.41
CA HIS A 2 4.56 3.09 -2.29
C HIS A 2 3.32 2.24 -2.57
N ASP A 3 3.37 0.93 -2.31
CA ASP A 3 2.18 0.08 -2.38
C ASP A 3 1.49 0.18 -1.01
N PRO A 4 0.29 0.77 -0.90
CA PRO A 4 -0.40 0.89 0.38
C PRO A 4 -0.80 -0.48 0.97
N MET A 5 -0.64 -1.56 0.19
CA MET A 5 -0.93 -2.92 0.63
C MET A 5 0.35 -3.72 0.87
N THR A 6 0.55 -4.15 2.12
CA THR A 6 1.60 -5.09 2.48
C THR A 6 1.00 -6.45 2.80
N LEU A 7 1.49 -7.52 2.15
CA LEU A 7 1.08 -8.88 2.48
C LEU A 7 1.58 -9.24 3.89
N ILE A 8 0.66 -9.55 4.81
CA ILE A 8 0.99 -10.01 6.16
C ILE A 8 1.18 -11.52 6.16
N TYR A 9 0.22 -12.24 5.57
CA TYR A 9 0.16 -13.70 5.64
C TYR A 9 -0.63 -14.27 4.46
N GLU A 10 -0.23 -15.45 4.00
CA GLU A 10 -0.90 -16.16 2.91
C GLU A 10 -1.10 -17.63 3.28
N VAL A 11 -2.30 -18.14 2.98
CA VAL A 11 -2.56 -19.57 2.85
C VAL A 11 -2.90 -19.82 1.38
N PRO A 12 -1.97 -20.44 0.61
CA PRO A 12 -2.14 -20.62 -0.82
C PRO A 12 -3.49 -21.23 -1.19
N GLY A 13 -4.21 -20.58 -2.11
CA GLY A 13 -5.52 -21.03 -2.59
C GLY A 13 -6.70 -20.80 -1.63
N LEU A 14 -6.48 -20.36 -0.39
CA LEU A 14 -7.54 -20.17 0.60
C LEU A 14 -7.79 -18.70 0.92
N PHE A 15 -6.80 -18.01 1.50
CA PHE A 15 -6.92 -16.60 1.82
C PHE A 15 -5.57 -15.88 1.87
N MET A 16 -5.63 -14.56 1.71
CA MET A 16 -4.52 -13.64 1.92
C MET A 16 -4.95 -12.56 2.91
N LEU A 17 -4.08 -12.28 3.88
CA LEU A 17 -4.24 -11.20 4.84
C LEU A 17 -3.30 -10.06 4.44
N TRP A 18 -3.90 -8.91 4.16
CA TRP A 18 -3.18 -7.69 3.79
C TRP A 18 -3.27 -6.67 4.90
N HIS A 19 -2.20 -5.93 5.13
CA HIS A 19 -2.25 -4.65 5.81
C HIS A 19 -2.51 -3.56 4.77
N VAL A 20 -3.48 -2.70 5.01
CA VAL A 20 -3.81 -1.55 4.16
C VAL A 20 -3.49 -0.29 4.95
N ASP A 21 -2.43 0.42 4.59
CA ASP A 21 -2.06 1.67 5.25
C ASP A 21 -3.11 2.75 4.93
N PRO A 22 -3.67 3.46 5.93
CA PRO A 22 -4.49 4.64 5.68
C PRO A 22 -3.61 5.81 5.22
N GLU A 23 -3.05 5.69 4.03
CA GLU A 23 -2.39 6.82 3.36
C GLU A 23 -3.46 7.89 3.10
N VAL A 24 -3.24 9.10 3.63
CA VAL A 24 -4.11 10.25 3.31
C VAL A 24 -3.53 11.02 2.13
N ARG A 25 -2.20 10.98 1.95
CA ARG A 25 -1.48 11.74 0.91
C ARG A 25 -0.57 10.90 0.01
N GLY A 26 -0.48 9.59 0.23
CA GLY A 26 0.25 8.66 -0.63
C GLY A 26 1.76 8.60 -0.36
N ASP A 27 2.23 9.28 0.68
CA ASP A 27 3.62 9.34 1.14
C ASP A 27 3.77 9.22 2.66
N ASP A 28 2.65 9.17 3.39
CA ASP A 28 2.62 9.09 4.83
C ASP A 28 2.44 7.65 5.30
N ASP A 29 3.48 7.07 5.92
CA ASP A 29 3.39 5.85 6.75
C ASP A 29 2.58 6.18 8.02
N SER A 30 1.30 6.48 7.80
CA SER A 30 0.41 7.15 8.74
C SER A 30 0.20 6.29 9.98
N CYS A 31 0.19 4.97 9.78
CA CYS A 31 0.10 4.03 10.87
C CYS A 31 1.46 3.60 11.45
N GLY A 32 2.58 4.03 10.86
CA GLY A 32 3.94 3.79 11.33
C GLY A 32 4.38 2.33 11.23
N TRP A 33 3.87 1.62 10.22
CA TRP A 33 4.10 0.21 9.92
C TRP A 33 5.57 -0.08 9.63
N PHE A 34 6.17 0.74 8.76
CA PHE A 34 7.58 0.64 8.45
C PHE A 34 8.38 1.44 9.46
N THR A 35 8.09 2.73 9.65
CA THR A 35 8.83 3.65 10.51
C THR A 35 7.90 4.27 11.54
N PRO A 36 8.16 4.12 12.85
CA PRO A 36 7.40 4.81 13.87
C PRO A 36 7.37 6.32 13.63
N ASN A 37 6.18 6.90 13.71
CA ASN A 37 6.05 8.35 13.75
C ASN A 37 6.77 8.88 14.99
N LEU A 38 7.69 9.82 14.76
CA LEU A 38 8.35 10.55 15.82
C LEU A 38 7.48 11.73 16.24
N THR A 39 7.50 12.06 17.52
CA THR A 39 6.85 13.28 18.03
C THR A 39 7.69 14.49 17.66
N ASP A 40 7.09 15.68 17.64
CA ASP A 40 7.83 16.93 17.38
C ASP A 40 9.00 17.13 18.36
N GLU A 41 8.83 16.69 19.62
CA GLU A 41 9.88 16.72 20.63
C GLU A 41 11.05 15.77 20.30
N GLU A 42 10.77 14.56 19.82
CA GLU A 42 11.80 13.61 19.41
C GLU A 42 12.51 14.06 18.12
N ILE A 43 11.76 14.65 17.18
CA ILE A 43 12.33 15.26 15.97
C ILE A 43 13.28 16.40 16.38
N LYS A 44 12.85 17.25 17.31
CA LYS A 44 13.67 18.34 17.84
C LYS A 44 14.90 17.81 18.57
N LEU A 45 14.76 16.76 19.38
CA LEU A 45 15.88 16.12 20.06
C LEU A 45 16.88 15.50 19.08
N ALA A 46 16.39 14.78 18.07
CA ALA A 46 17.21 14.20 17.00
C ALA A 46 18.02 15.27 16.28
N LYS A 47 17.39 16.38 15.90
CA LYS A 47 18.08 17.53 15.30
C LYS A 47 19.10 18.13 16.26
N ASN A 48 18.74 18.36 17.52
CA ASN A 48 19.67 18.94 18.50
C ASN A 48 20.92 18.07 18.68
N LEU A 49 20.81 16.75 18.68
CA LEU A 49 21.96 15.84 18.74
C LEU A 49 22.86 15.95 17.50
N VAL A 50 22.28 16.09 16.31
CA VAL A 50 23.05 16.20 15.06
C VAL A 50 23.75 17.56 14.95
N HIS A 51 23.11 18.63 15.41
CA HIS A 51 23.58 20.00 15.26
C HIS A 51 24.40 20.51 16.45
N ASN A 52 24.55 19.74 17.53
CA ASN A 52 25.34 20.14 18.67
C ASN A 52 26.85 20.09 18.33
N PRO A 53 27.57 21.23 18.37
CA PRO A 53 28.98 21.30 18.00
C PRO A 53 29.90 20.49 18.93
N ASP A 54 29.45 20.20 20.15
CA ASP A 54 30.22 19.47 21.16
C ASP A 54 29.85 17.97 21.22
N ASP A 55 28.96 17.48 20.33
CA ASP A 55 28.51 16.09 20.34
C ASP A 55 29.37 15.19 19.43
N ASN A 56 29.47 13.93 19.85
CA ASN A 56 30.32 12.90 19.28
C ASN A 56 29.88 12.50 17.87
N VAL A 57 28.60 12.64 17.52
CA VAL A 57 28.07 12.12 16.24
C VAL A 57 28.84 12.70 15.05
N GLN A 58 28.98 14.02 14.94
CA GLN A 58 29.75 14.64 13.85
C GLN A 58 31.23 14.23 13.87
N HIS A 59 31.82 14.10 15.07
CA HIS A 59 33.20 13.70 15.26
C HIS A 59 33.47 12.27 14.75
N TRP A 60 32.55 11.32 15.02
CA TRP A 60 32.69 9.91 14.60
C TRP A 60 32.59 9.72 13.08
N PHE A 61 31.79 10.53 12.39
CA PHE A 61 31.68 10.48 10.92
C PHE A 61 32.77 11.29 10.20
N GLY A 62 33.68 11.92 10.95
CA GLY A 62 34.89 12.55 10.43
C GLY A 62 34.65 13.67 9.42
N GLY A 63 33.51 14.36 9.52
CA GLY A 63 33.14 15.47 8.63
C GLY A 63 32.92 15.11 7.15
N LYS A 64 32.94 13.83 6.79
CA LYS A 64 32.80 13.37 5.38
C LYS A 64 31.35 13.23 4.91
N GLN A 65 30.40 13.22 5.84
CA GLN A 65 28.99 13.08 5.55
C GLN A 65 28.27 14.43 5.60
N SER A 66 27.23 14.57 4.80
CA SER A 66 26.39 15.77 4.86
C SER A 66 25.58 15.78 6.16
N ILE A 67 25.17 16.97 6.61
CA ILE A 67 24.26 17.12 7.76
C ILE A 67 22.95 16.33 7.53
N TYR A 68 22.47 16.27 6.29
CA TYR A 68 21.27 15.50 5.92
C TYR A 68 21.46 13.99 6.14
N ASP A 69 22.65 13.45 5.90
CA ASP A 69 22.95 12.04 6.12
C ASP A 69 22.97 11.71 7.63
N LEU A 70 23.52 12.62 8.44
CA LEU A 70 23.54 12.50 9.90
C LEU A 70 22.13 12.60 10.50
N GLU A 71 21.32 13.56 10.05
CA GLU A 71 19.91 13.65 10.44
C GLU A 71 19.17 12.35 10.12
N ARG A 72 19.32 11.85 8.89
CA ARG A 72 18.70 10.58 8.47
C ARG A 72 19.17 9.41 9.34
N PHE A 73 20.45 9.33 9.67
CA PHE A 73 20.99 8.30 10.55
C PHE A 73 20.35 8.36 11.94
N VAL A 74 20.30 9.53 12.57
CA VAL A 74 19.70 9.70 13.89
C VAL A 74 18.20 9.41 13.86
N TYR A 75 17.47 9.83 12.82
CA TYR A 75 16.07 9.46 12.61
C TYR A 75 15.86 7.94 12.57
N LEU A 76 16.72 7.22 11.84
CA LEU A 76 16.67 5.75 11.77
C LEU A 76 16.98 5.10 13.12
N MET A 77 17.91 5.66 13.91
CA MET A 77 18.19 5.17 15.26
C MET A 77 16.99 5.35 16.19
N PHE A 78 16.40 6.55 16.27
CA PHE A 78 15.20 6.80 17.08
C PHE A 78 14.04 5.90 16.66
N GLY A 79 13.82 5.75 15.35
CA GLY A 79 12.83 4.83 14.81
C GLY A 79 13.06 3.39 15.30
N ASN A 80 14.30 2.89 15.25
CA ASN A 80 14.63 1.55 15.75
C ASN A 80 14.43 1.41 17.27
N LEU A 81 14.90 2.38 18.06
CA LEU A 81 14.69 2.38 19.51
C LEU A 81 13.19 2.37 19.85
N LYS A 82 12.38 3.19 19.16
CA LYS A 82 10.93 3.17 19.32
C LYS A 82 10.33 1.82 18.94
N ARG A 83 10.77 1.16 17.86
CA ARG A 83 10.29 -0.18 17.51
C ARG A 83 10.61 -1.20 18.62
N LEU A 84 11.79 -1.13 19.24
CA LEU A 84 12.21 -2.02 20.33
C LEU A 84 11.41 -1.81 21.62
N HIS A 85 11.15 -0.54 21.98
CA HIS A 85 10.43 -0.20 23.21
C HIS A 85 8.91 -0.14 23.04
N ARG A 86 8.39 -0.20 21.81
CA ARG A 86 6.96 -0.17 21.53
C ARG A 86 6.29 -1.41 22.12
N PRO A 87 5.31 -1.26 23.03
CA PRO A 87 4.53 -2.39 23.52
C PRO A 87 3.89 -3.13 22.34
N TRP A 88 3.87 -4.45 22.39
CA TRP A 88 3.41 -5.28 21.28
C TRP A 88 2.00 -4.88 20.80
N TRP A 89 1.09 -4.51 21.69
CA TRP A 89 -0.28 -4.10 21.36
C TRP A 89 -0.40 -2.75 20.63
N ARG A 90 0.64 -1.90 20.67
CA ARG A 90 0.74 -0.66 19.87
C ARG A 90 1.41 -0.88 18.53
N HIS A 91 1.83 -2.12 18.24
CA HIS A 91 2.49 -2.41 16.98
C HIS A 91 1.46 -2.37 15.84
N PRO A 92 1.75 -1.70 14.71
CA PRO A 92 0.82 -1.59 13.56
C PRO A 92 0.36 -2.93 13.02
N ARG A 93 1.20 -3.96 13.18
CA ARG A 93 0.82 -5.39 13.02
C ARG A 93 -0.52 -5.71 13.63
N TRP A 94 -0.89 -5.19 14.80
CA TRP A 94 -2.14 -5.50 15.51
C TRP A 94 -3.28 -4.51 15.25
N HIS A 95 -3.09 -3.54 14.35
CA HIS A 95 -4.17 -2.65 13.91
C HIS A 95 -5.13 -3.42 12.99
N ILE A 96 -6.00 -4.23 13.60
CA ILE A 96 -6.96 -5.09 12.87
C ILE A 96 -7.89 -4.30 11.95
N HIS A 97 -8.10 -3.01 12.23
CA HIS A 97 -8.89 -2.12 11.38
C HIS A 97 -8.21 -1.80 10.03
N HIS A 98 -6.90 -2.02 9.91
CA HIS A 98 -6.15 -1.93 8.66
C HIS A 98 -6.03 -3.26 7.95
N TRP A 99 -6.54 -4.34 8.53
CA TRP A 99 -6.45 -5.64 7.92
C TRP A 99 -7.53 -5.82 6.85
N LYS A 100 -7.12 -6.32 5.69
CA LYS A 100 -8.01 -6.72 4.60
C LYS A 100 -7.84 -8.20 4.34
N LEU A 101 -8.87 -8.98 4.67
CA LEU A 101 -8.92 -10.40 4.38
C LEU A 101 -9.47 -10.63 2.96
N THR A 102 -8.69 -11.29 2.12
CA THR A 102 -9.11 -11.71 0.78
C THR A 102 -9.27 -13.22 0.75
N ILE A 103 -10.50 -13.71 0.69
CA ILE A 103 -10.81 -15.14 0.53
C ILE A 103 -10.73 -15.47 -0.96
N ILE A 104 -9.72 -16.26 -1.36
CA ILE A 104 -9.38 -16.51 -2.77
C ILE A 104 -10.55 -17.18 -3.54
N PRO A 105 -11.15 -18.29 -3.04
CA PRO A 105 -12.25 -18.94 -3.75
C PRO A 105 -13.46 -18.02 -3.91
N LEU A 106 -13.76 -17.20 -2.89
CA LEU A 106 -14.88 -16.26 -2.93
C LEU A 106 -14.63 -15.11 -3.91
N ARG A 107 -13.41 -14.59 -3.96
CA ARG A 107 -13.01 -13.57 -4.95
C ARG A 107 -13.16 -14.10 -6.36
N ASP A 108 -12.65 -15.29 -6.63
CA ASP A 108 -12.65 -15.90 -7.96
C ASP A 108 -14.06 -16.28 -8.39
N PHE A 109 -14.88 -16.78 -7.45
CA PHE A 109 -16.31 -16.98 -7.66
C PHE A 109 -17.04 -15.69 -8.03
N LYS A 110 -16.84 -14.59 -7.27
CA LYS A 110 -17.48 -13.30 -7.57
C LYS A 110 -17.09 -12.79 -8.94
N ARG A 111 -15.82 -12.95 -9.33
CA ARG A 111 -15.33 -12.55 -10.66
C ARG A 111 -15.99 -13.37 -11.76
N TRP A 112 -15.99 -14.68 -11.62
CA TRP A 112 -16.66 -15.58 -12.56
C TRP A 112 -18.17 -15.27 -12.70
N ALA A 113 -18.86 -15.09 -11.58
CA ALA A 113 -20.30 -14.87 -11.55
C ALA A 113 -20.72 -13.49 -12.10
N PHE A 114 -20.07 -12.42 -11.64
CA PHE A 114 -20.56 -11.04 -11.85
C PHE A 114 -19.66 -10.17 -12.72
N THR A 115 -18.36 -10.46 -12.79
CA THR A 115 -17.45 -9.64 -13.61
C THR A 115 -17.60 -10.00 -15.08
N ARG A 116 -17.65 -8.96 -15.92
CA ARG A 116 -17.68 -9.06 -17.38
C ARG A 116 -16.51 -8.28 -17.94
N CYS A 117 -16.01 -8.72 -19.09
CA CYS A 117 -15.04 -7.96 -19.84
C CYS A 117 -15.67 -6.67 -20.35
N ALA A 118 -15.03 -5.53 -20.08
CA ALA A 118 -15.51 -4.21 -20.53
C ALA A 118 -15.48 -4.05 -22.06
N ALA A 119 -14.70 -4.86 -22.79
CA ALA A 119 -14.67 -4.84 -24.24
C ALA A 119 -15.65 -5.85 -24.87
N CYS A 120 -15.55 -7.14 -24.55
CA CYS A 120 -16.36 -8.16 -25.22
C CYS A 120 -17.67 -8.53 -24.50
N GLY A 121 -17.91 -8.03 -23.28
CA GLY A 121 -19.09 -8.33 -22.47
C GLY A 121 -19.17 -9.76 -21.92
N LYS A 122 -18.26 -10.65 -22.30
CA LYS A 122 -18.25 -12.06 -21.84
C LYS A 122 -17.80 -12.18 -20.38
N ARG A 123 -18.14 -13.32 -19.76
CA ARG A 123 -17.75 -13.65 -18.37
C ARG A 123 -16.24 -13.94 -18.28
N MET A 124 -15.69 -13.72 -17.10
CA MET A 124 -14.33 -14.18 -16.77
C MET A 124 -14.34 -15.66 -16.42
N PRO A 125 -13.38 -16.48 -16.89
CA PRO A 125 -13.20 -17.85 -16.41
C PRO A 125 -12.90 -17.89 -14.90
N PHE A 126 -13.23 -19.00 -14.24
CA PHE A 126 -12.92 -19.17 -12.83
C PHE A 126 -11.40 -19.20 -12.60
N GLY A 127 -10.91 -18.50 -11.57
CA GLY A 127 -9.48 -18.35 -11.30
C GLY A 127 -8.73 -17.43 -12.27
N TYR A 128 -9.41 -16.80 -13.24
CA TYR A 128 -8.78 -15.89 -14.19
C TYR A 128 -8.37 -14.56 -13.54
N ALA A 129 -7.17 -14.09 -13.84
CA ALA A 129 -6.67 -12.78 -13.44
C ALA A 129 -6.92 -11.75 -14.57
N PRO A 130 -7.96 -10.88 -14.47
CA PRO A 130 -8.25 -9.91 -15.51
C PRO A 130 -7.23 -8.78 -15.54
N VAL A 131 -6.97 -8.25 -16.74
CA VAL A 131 -6.13 -7.05 -16.92
C VAL A 131 -6.96 -5.81 -16.63
N SER A 132 -6.32 -4.81 -16.01
CA SER A 132 -6.93 -3.56 -15.58
C SER A 132 -5.99 -2.41 -15.90
N GLY A 133 -6.48 -1.38 -16.57
CA GLY A 133 -5.74 -0.12 -16.72
C GLY A 133 -5.82 0.79 -15.48
N GLN A 134 -6.51 0.33 -14.43
CA GLN A 134 -6.72 1.08 -13.18
C GLN A 134 -6.05 0.39 -12.00
N TRP A 135 -5.40 1.19 -11.16
CA TRP A 135 -4.80 0.80 -9.89
C TRP A 135 -5.79 0.92 -8.71
N ASN A 136 -6.76 1.83 -8.81
CA ASN A 136 -7.72 2.17 -7.75
C ASN A 136 -9.07 1.40 -7.84
N SER A 137 -9.07 0.20 -8.42
CA SER A 137 -10.32 -0.56 -8.59
C SER A 137 -10.86 -1.06 -7.24
N LYS A 138 -12.17 -0.92 -7.01
CA LYS A 138 -12.85 -1.35 -5.77
C LYS A 138 -12.93 -2.88 -5.59
N GLY A 139 -12.40 -3.66 -6.54
CA GLY A 139 -12.47 -5.11 -6.55
C GLY A 139 -13.87 -5.67 -6.84
N PRO A 140 -14.05 -7.00 -6.71
CA PRO A 140 -15.29 -7.68 -7.09
C PRO A 140 -16.44 -7.33 -6.15
N ARG A 141 -17.56 -6.88 -6.72
CA ARG A 141 -18.80 -6.57 -6.01
C ARG A 141 -19.87 -7.63 -6.29
N TRP A 142 -20.78 -7.81 -5.34
CA TRP A 142 -21.98 -8.61 -5.56
C TRP A 142 -22.89 -7.91 -6.57
N PHE A 143 -23.40 -8.66 -7.55
CA PHE A 143 -24.39 -8.19 -8.53
C PHE A 143 -23.98 -7.00 -9.40
N LYS A 144 -22.68 -6.63 -9.40
CA LYS A 144 -22.14 -5.54 -10.22
C LYS A 144 -20.82 -5.99 -10.85
N SER A 145 -20.66 -5.74 -12.15
CA SER A 145 -19.38 -5.98 -12.81
C SER A 145 -18.31 -5.04 -12.25
N GLU A 146 -17.07 -5.53 -12.18
CA GLU A 146 -15.91 -4.68 -11.98
C GLU A 146 -15.75 -3.75 -13.20
N GLU A 147 -15.40 -2.50 -12.95
CA GLU A 147 -15.17 -1.49 -13.99
C GLU A 147 -13.79 -1.69 -14.63
N ARG A 148 -13.70 -1.47 -15.95
CA ARG A 148 -12.44 -1.51 -16.73
C ARG A 148 -11.60 -2.78 -16.52
N LYS A 149 -12.26 -3.94 -16.44
CA LYS A 149 -11.60 -5.26 -16.45
C LYS A 149 -11.70 -5.88 -17.83
N TYR A 150 -10.59 -6.41 -18.31
CA TYR A 150 -10.46 -6.95 -19.65
C TYR A 150 -9.91 -8.38 -19.61
N HIS A 151 -10.30 -9.20 -20.59
CA HIS A 151 -9.48 -10.35 -20.95
C HIS A 151 -8.14 -9.83 -21.50
N HIS A 152 -7.07 -10.61 -21.35
CA HIS A 152 -5.74 -10.26 -21.87
C HIS A 152 -5.80 -9.93 -23.36
N GLU A 153 -6.52 -10.71 -24.16
CA GLU A 153 -6.72 -10.47 -25.61
C GLU A 153 -7.59 -9.25 -25.95
N CYS A 154 -8.35 -8.72 -24.98
CA CYS A 154 -9.22 -7.57 -25.18
C CYS A 154 -8.63 -6.27 -24.64
N TYR A 155 -7.49 -6.33 -23.96
CA TYR A 155 -6.84 -5.14 -23.41
C TYR A 155 -6.16 -4.34 -24.52
N GLY A 156 -6.39 -3.03 -24.58
CA GLY A 156 -5.81 -2.15 -25.60
C GLY A 156 -6.47 -2.26 -26.99
N VAL A 157 -7.42 -3.18 -27.17
CA VAL A 157 -8.33 -3.14 -28.31
C VAL A 157 -9.36 -2.07 -27.99
N ASP A 158 -9.51 -1.05 -28.85
CA ASP A 158 -10.56 -0.05 -28.72
C ASP A 158 -11.88 -0.78 -28.43
N GLY A 159 -12.42 -0.55 -27.22
CA GLY A 159 -13.65 -1.19 -26.78
C GLY A 159 -14.78 -0.91 -27.79
N PRO A 160 -15.95 -1.57 -27.64
CA PRO A 160 -17.11 -1.27 -28.48
C PRO A 160 -17.31 0.24 -28.43
N LYS A 161 -17.12 0.89 -29.59
CA LYS A 161 -17.26 2.33 -29.75
C LYS A 161 -18.56 2.69 -29.06
N GLU A 162 -18.49 3.51 -28.00
CA GLU A 162 -19.69 4.15 -27.49
C GLU A 162 -20.36 4.73 -28.72
N THR A 163 -21.54 4.21 -29.06
CA THR A 163 -22.46 4.89 -29.94
C THR A 163 -22.72 6.19 -29.20
N ARG A 164 -21.95 7.23 -29.55
CA ARG A 164 -22.29 8.60 -29.21
C ARG A 164 -23.70 8.75 -29.75
N GLU A 165 -24.68 8.69 -28.85
CA GLU A 165 -26.01 9.18 -29.14
C GLU A 165 -25.80 10.65 -29.50
N GLU A 166 -25.77 10.92 -30.79
CA GLU A 166 -25.90 12.25 -31.36
C GLU A 166 -27.22 12.78 -30.82
N SER A 167 -27.12 13.54 -29.73
CA SER A 167 -28.23 14.25 -29.12
C SER A 167 -28.63 15.34 -30.13
N ALA A 168 -29.66 15.03 -30.92
CA ALA A 168 -30.37 15.96 -31.79
C ALA A 168 -31.12 17.01 -30.97
#